data_AF-A0A8K0Q7Q6-F1
#
_entry.id   AF-A0A8K0Q7Q6-F1
#
_cell.length_a   1.000
_cell.length_b   1.000
_cell.length_c   1.000
_cell.angle_alpha   90.00
_cell.angle_beta   90.00
_cell.angle_gamma   90.00
#
_symmetry.space_group_name_H-M   'P 1'
#
loop_
_entity.id
_entity.type
_entity.pdbx_description
1 polymer ?
#
loop_
_entity_poly.entity_id
_entity_poly.type
_entity_poly.pdbx_seq_one_letter_code
_entity_poly.pdbx_strand_id
1 'polypeptide(L)'
;MAWSPKDRRIIDIGGSQLNLTFEDQLPKAFDHKADFPKEVAYTSGMDKWVDIADRSYQTSDEMAIIEATAAEVVAQMPSGTKIIDLGAANSMKFEPYAREFFKQGKTCTYVPLDLCKSSLTDQINRAKTHFPTMKCIGLWGSFQHGDRYFNKIPADRLFLSLGSIFYNAPDEMCKDRCQEFRRHLSASDRLIVGQDGPTGTESAKSHASYNTKEYDAFFTCYLQGIQSHAGIDADAKLAWSYESKMVSSMHYFEVIAKQTMVCKDFNNFIVESGTIYKMFPSWKRGEAEIHEITKKERLAIKTLGKADNSGMRQYLIQAE
;
A
#
# COMPACT_ATOMS: atom_id res chain seq x y z
N MET A 1 -11.31 22.56 8.98
CA MET A 1 -12.41 22.42 8.01
C MET A 1 -13.51 21.61 8.68
N ALA A 2 -14.75 22.10 8.73
CA ALA A 2 -15.87 21.39 9.37
C ALA A 2 -16.61 20.53 8.33
N TRP A 3 -16.93 19.28 8.67
CA TRP A 3 -17.55 18.32 7.76
C TRP A 3 -19.09 18.24 7.95
N SER A 4 -19.91 18.57 6.94
CA SER A 4 -21.39 18.34 6.89
C SER A 4 -21.94 18.41 5.44
N PRO A 5 -23.09 17.81 5.04
CA PRO A 5 -23.72 16.50 5.37
C PRO A 5 -23.95 15.67 4.07
N LYS A 6 -23.69 14.36 3.95
CA LYS A 6 -24.33 13.15 4.50
C LYS A 6 -23.28 12.02 4.45
N ASP A 7 -23.59 10.86 5.03
CA ASP A 7 -22.67 9.80 5.51
C ASP A 7 -21.72 9.12 4.51
N ARG A 8 -21.55 9.68 3.31
CA ARG A 8 -20.65 9.24 2.25
C ARG A 8 -20.24 10.41 1.35
N ARG A 9 -18.94 10.68 1.24
CA ARG A 9 -18.36 11.63 0.26
C ARG A 9 -17.00 11.16 -0.21
N ILE A 10 -16.63 11.45 -1.46
CA ILE A 10 -15.25 11.41 -1.93
C ILE A 10 -14.77 12.85 -2.10
N ILE A 11 -13.63 13.17 -1.50
CA ILE A 11 -12.90 14.41 -1.72
C ILE A 11 -11.75 14.11 -2.66
N ASP A 12 -11.72 14.85 -3.77
CA ASP A 12 -10.55 14.91 -4.61
C ASP A 12 -9.47 15.76 -3.91
N ILE A 13 -8.37 15.13 -3.53
CA ILE A 13 -7.21 15.78 -2.91
C ILE A 13 -6.05 15.96 -3.90
N GLY A 14 -6.33 15.77 -5.20
CA GLY A 14 -5.37 15.80 -6.30
C GLY A 14 -5.43 14.54 -7.19
N GLY A 15 -6.36 13.63 -6.93
CA GLY A 15 -6.60 12.42 -7.73
C GLY A 15 -6.98 12.73 -9.18
N SER A 16 -7.77 13.77 -9.45
CA SER A 16 -8.09 14.17 -10.84
C SER A 16 -6.92 14.72 -11.63
N GLN A 17 -5.83 15.10 -10.94
CA GLN A 17 -4.62 15.68 -11.53
C GLN A 17 -3.46 14.68 -11.55
N LEU A 18 -3.70 13.42 -11.16
CA LEU A 18 -2.65 12.39 -11.22
C LEU A 18 -2.24 12.18 -12.68
N ASN A 19 -0.95 12.34 -12.95
CA ASN A 19 -0.40 11.97 -14.23
C ASN A 19 -0.30 10.44 -14.32
N LEU A 20 -1.36 9.80 -14.80
CA LEU A 20 -1.41 8.36 -15.03
C LEU A 20 -0.94 7.99 -16.45
N THR A 21 -0.25 8.88 -17.16
CA THR A 21 0.37 8.57 -18.47
C THR A 21 1.74 7.91 -18.32
N PHE A 22 2.38 8.08 -17.16
CA PHE A 22 3.72 7.59 -16.85
C PHE A 22 4.83 8.05 -17.81
N GLU A 23 4.59 9.13 -18.57
CA GLU A 23 5.51 9.72 -19.56
C GLU A 23 6.87 10.11 -18.98
N ASP A 24 6.95 10.43 -17.69
CA ASP A 24 8.22 10.77 -17.02
C ASP A 24 8.94 9.58 -16.39
N GLN A 25 8.20 8.50 -16.06
CA GLN A 25 8.72 7.36 -15.29
C GLN A 25 9.14 6.23 -16.22
N LEU A 26 8.33 5.89 -17.22
CA LEU A 26 8.61 4.76 -18.11
C LEU A 26 9.84 4.97 -18.99
N PRO A 27 10.09 6.13 -19.61
CA PRO A 27 11.34 6.34 -20.36
C PRO A 27 12.59 6.15 -19.51
N LYS A 28 12.56 6.60 -18.24
CA LYS A 28 13.67 6.37 -17.30
C LYS A 28 13.83 4.88 -16.97
N ALA A 29 12.73 4.15 -16.84
CA ALA A 29 12.77 2.72 -16.59
C ALA A 29 13.31 1.93 -17.79
N PHE A 30 12.88 2.28 -19.01
CA PHE A 30 13.40 1.71 -20.25
C PHE A 30 14.89 2.00 -20.45
N ASP A 31 15.37 3.16 -20.01
CA ASP A 31 16.79 3.55 -20.05
C ASP A 31 17.59 3.05 -18.81
N HIS A 32 17.05 2.09 -18.05
CA HIS A 32 17.67 1.52 -16.84
C HIS A 32 18.07 2.53 -15.75
N LYS A 33 17.44 3.71 -15.76
CA LYS A 33 17.61 4.76 -14.73
C LYS A 33 16.60 4.61 -13.58
N ALA A 34 15.63 3.72 -13.72
CA ALA A 34 14.64 3.39 -12.71
C ALA A 34 14.12 1.95 -12.90
N ASP A 35 13.42 1.43 -11.89
CA ASP A 35 12.61 0.22 -12.04
C ASP A 35 11.29 0.56 -12.76
N PHE A 36 10.60 -0.44 -13.31
CA PHE A 36 9.25 -0.21 -13.81
C PHE A 36 8.33 0.30 -12.68
N PRO A 37 7.52 1.35 -12.94
CA PRO A 37 6.73 2.02 -11.91
C PRO A 37 5.62 1.09 -11.42
N LYS A 38 5.58 0.86 -10.11
CA LYS A 38 4.65 -0.07 -9.46
C LYS A 38 3.19 0.38 -9.61
N GLU A 39 2.98 1.68 -9.73
CA GLU A 39 1.68 2.33 -9.90
C GLU A 39 0.93 1.84 -11.14
N VAL A 40 1.62 1.52 -12.24
CA VAL A 40 0.98 0.96 -13.45
C VAL A 40 0.29 -0.37 -13.13
N ALA A 41 0.90 -1.20 -12.28
CA ALA A 41 0.29 -2.48 -11.88
C ALA A 41 -1.07 -2.25 -11.19
N TYR A 42 -1.17 -1.22 -10.36
CA TYR A 42 -2.40 -0.87 -9.65
C TYR A 42 -3.41 -0.16 -10.54
N THR A 43 -3.00 0.65 -11.50
CA THR A 43 -3.95 1.31 -12.41
C THR A 43 -4.50 0.38 -13.50
N SER A 44 -3.70 -0.60 -13.92
CA SER A 44 -4.05 -1.53 -15.00
C SER A 44 -4.55 -2.89 -14.50
N GLY A 45 -4.31 -3.24 -13.25
CA GLY A 45 -4.63 -4.57 -12.68
C GLY A 45 -5.23 -4.53 -11.28
N MET A 46 -5.94 -3.46 -10.89
CA MET A 46 -6.52 -3.33 -9.54
C MET A 46 -7.43 -4.51 -9.17
N ASP A 47 -8.25 -5.00 -10.10
CA ASP A 47 -9.12 -6.16 -9.88
C ASP A 47 -8.31 -7.42 -9.55
N LYS A 48 -7.19 -7.65 -10.25
CA LYS A 48 -6.27 -8.77 -9.95
C LYS A 48 -5.52 -8.57 -8.64
N TRP A 49 -5.17 -7.34 -8.29
CA TRP A 49 -4.60 -7.04 -6.98
C TRP A 49 -5.57 -7.38 -5.85
N VAL A 50 -6.86 -7.12 -6.01
CA VAL A 50 -7.89 -7.52 -5.04
C VAL A 50 -7.91 -9.04 -4.86
N ASP A 51 -7.88 -9.81 -5.95
CA ASP A 51 -7.82 -11.28 -5.88
C ASP A 51 -6.58 -11.79 -5.12
N ILE A 52 -5.43 -11.13 -5.29
CA ILE A 52 -4.19 -11.43 -4.54
C ILE A 52 -4.37 -11.09 -3.07
N ALA A 53 -4.85 -9.87 -2.78
CA ALA A 53 -4.98 -9.37 -1.42
C ALA A 53 -5.89 -10.26 -0.56
N ASP A 54 -6.99 -10.75 -1.13
CA ASP A 54 -7.97 -11.61 -0.45
C ASP A 54 -7.40 -13.00 -0.09
N ARG A 55 -6.35 -13.45 -0.78
CA ARG A 55 -5.74 -14.78 -0.60
C ARG A 55 -4.36 -14.74 0.07
N SER A 56 -3.82 -13.55 0.27
CA SER A 56 -2.46 -13.36 0.79
C SER A 56 -2.37 -13.75 2.25
N TYR A 57 -1.35 -14.54 2.62
CA TYR A 57 -1.05 -14.81 4.03
C TYR A 57 -0.79 -13.51 4.80
N GLN A 58 -0.19 -12.48 4.16
CA GLN A 58 0.05 -11.20 4.82
C GLN A 58 -1.27 -10.54 5.22
N THR A 59 -2.33 -10.74 4.44
CA THR A 59 -3.66 -10.23 4.77
C THR A 59 -4.27 -10.96 5.95
N SER A 60 -4.28 -12.30 5.92
CA SER A 60 -4.85 -13.10 7.01
C SER A 60 -4.08 -12.95 8.32
N ASP A 61 -2.75 -12.97 8.24
CA ASP A 61 -1.87 -12.93 9.41
C ASP A 61 -1.89 -11.55 10.07
N GLU A 62 -1.90 -10.47 9.28
CA GLU A 62 -2.07 -9.12 9.82
C GLU A 62 -3.45 -8.93 10.44
N MET A 63 -4.50 -9.45 9.81
CA MET A 63 -5.85 -9.39 10.37
C MET A 63 -5.91 -10.09 11.74
N ALA A 64 -5.27 -11.25 11.89
CA ALA A 64 -5.23 -11.96 13.17
C ALA A 64 -4.56 -11.12 14.28
N ILE A 65 -3.45 -10.43 13.96
CA ILE A 65 -2.80 -9.50 14.90
C ILE A 65 -3.73 -8.33 15.24
N ILE A 66 -4.41 -7.76 14.24
CA ILE A 66 -5.36 -6.66 14.45
C ILE A 66 -6.48 -7.07 15.40
N GLU A 67 -7.14 -8.21 15.16
CA GLU A 67 -8.25 -8.68 16.00
C GLU A 67 -7.79 -8.90 17.46
N ALA A 68 -6.55 -9.34 17.67
CA ALA A 68 -5.99 -9.54 19.00
C ALA A 68 -5.63 -8.22 19.73
N THR A 69 -5.40 -7.12 19.01
CA THR A 69 -4.78 -5.90 19.57
C THR A 69 -5.64 -4.64 19.43
N ALA A 70 -6.65 -4.64 18.55
CA ALA A 70 -7.47 -3.47 18.26
C ALA A 70 -8.16 -2.89 19.51
N ALA A 71 -8.60 -3.73 20.45
CA ALA A 71 -9.25 -3.29 21.67
C ALA A 71 -8.33 -2.40 22.54
N GLU A 72 -7.06 -2.79 22.70
CA GLU A 72 -6.05 -2.03 23.45
C GLU A 72 -5.73 -0.70 22.76
N VAL A 73 -5.55 -0.73 21.44
CA VAL A 73 -5.29 0.48 20.65
C VAL A 73 -6.44 1.46 20.80
N VAL A 74 -7.68 1.00 20.59
CA VAL A 74 -8.87 1.84 20.64
C VAL A 74 -9.17 2.36 22.05
N ALA A 75 -8.82 1.61 23.10
CA ALA A 75 -8.97 2.06 24.49
C ALA A 75 -8.28 3.41 24.74
N GLN A 76 -7.13 3.63 24.10
CA GLN A 76 -6.33 4.85 24.22
C GLN A 76 -6.78 5.99 23.30
N MET A 77 -7.74 5.74 22.41
CA MET A 77 -8.23 6.73 21.44
C MET A 77 -9.53 7.39 21.93
N PRO A 78 -9.72 8.70 21.71
CA PRO A 78 -10.96 9.38 22.10
C PRO A 78 -12.12 9.06 21.15
N SER A 79 -13.35 9.30 21.61
CA SER A 79 -14.54 9.22 20.75
C SER A 79 -14.48 10.28 19.65
N GLY A 80 -14.93 9.94 18.45
CA GLY A 80 -14.86 10.80 17.28
C GLY A 80 -13.53 10.69 16.51
N THR A 81 -12.74 9.64 16.78
CA THR A 81 -11.46 9.37 16.07
C THR A 81 -11.68 9.14 14.58
N LYS A 82 -10.73 9.60 13.76
CA LYS A 82 -10.72 9.43 12.30
C LYS A 82 -9.78 8.28 11.97
N ILE A 83 -10.30 7.18 11.47
CA ILE A 83 -9.50 6.04 11.00
C ILE A 83 -9.09 6.35 9.56
N ILE A 84 -7.84 6.76 9.37
CA ILE A 84 -7.29 7.14 8.06
C ILE A 84 -6.56 5.94 7.47
N ASP A 85 -7.16 5.27 6.49
CA ASP A 85 -6.63 4.04 5.89
C ASP A 85 -5.90 4.33 4.58
N LEU A 86 -4.58 4.12 4.57
CA LEU A 86 -3.68 4.50 3.49
C LEU A 86 -3.52 3.34 2.51
N GLY A 87 -4.01 3.52 1.28
CA GLY A 87 -4.01 2.45 0.27
C GLY A 87 -5.13 1.46 0.57
N ALA A 88 -6.32 1.99 0.85
CA ALA A 88 -7.42 1.23 1.41
C ALA A 88 -7.95 0.14 0.47
N ALA A 89 -7.85 0.30 -0.86
CA ALA A 89 -8.29 -0.66 -1.88
C ALA A 89 -9.56 -1.47 -1.47
N ASN A 90 -9.46 -2.79 -1.36
CA ASN A 90 -10.51 -3.70 -0.85
C ASN A 90 -10.27 -4.15 0.61
N SER A 91 -9.50 -3.40 1.39
CA SER A 91 -9.07 -3.79 2.72
C SER A 91 -10.22 -3.80 3.73
N MET A 92 -10.44 -4.94 4.39
CA MET A 92 -11.34 -5.02 5.55
C MET A 92 -10.58 -4.79 6.88
N LYS A 93 -9.29 -4.46 6.84
CA LYS A 93 -8.43 -4.42 8.03
C LYS A 93 -8.74 -3.25 8.97
N PHE A 94 -9.47 -2.24 8.52
CA PHE A 94 -9.94 -1.16 9.39
C PHE A 94 -11.11 -1.60 10.30
N GLU A 95 -11.85 -2.64 9.89
CA GLU A 95 -13.12 -3.02 10.52
C GLU A 95 -13.01 -3.45 11.99
N PRO A 96 -11.98 -4.22 12.41
CA PRO A 96 -11.81 -4.55 13.82
C PRO A 96 -11.67 -3.29 14.69
N TYR A 97 -10.92 -2.29 14.24
CA TYR A 97 -10.82 -1.01 14.96
C TYR A 97 -12.18 -0.31 15.05
N ALA A 98 -12.93 -0.26 13.95
CA ALA A 98 -14.28 0.33 13.94
C ALA A 98 -15.24 -0.41 14.91
N ARG A 99 -15.23 -1.74 14.91
CA ARG A 99 -16.00 -2.56 15.86
C ARG A 99 -15.62 -2.25 17.31
N GLU A 100 -14.33 -2.14 17.61
CA GLU A 100 -13.86 -1.82 18.95
C GLU A 100 -14.23 -0.41 19.40
N PHE A 101 -14.27 0.58 18.50
CA PHE A 101 -14.82 1.91 18.84
C PHE A 101 -16.26 1.78 19.31
N PHE A 102 -17.11 1.08 18.55
CA PHE A 102 -18.52 0.92 18.90
C PHE A 102 -18.75 0.10 20.17
N LYS A 103 -18.02 -1.02 20.35
CA LYS A 103 -18.09 -1.85 21.57
C LYS A 103 -17.72 -1.04 22.83
N GLN A 104 -16.79 -0.10 22.71
CA GLN A 104 -16.36 0.77 23.81
C GLN A 104 -17.24 2.03 23.96
N GLY A 105 -18.39 2.11 23.28
CA GLY A 105 -19.30 3.26 23.36
C GLY A 105 -18.75 4.53 22.71
N LYS A 106 -17.74 4.40 21.84
CA LYS A 106 -17.10 5.50 21.12
C LYS A 106 -17.61 5.56 19.68
N THR A 107 -17.51 6.75 19.09
CA THR A 107 -17.78 6.96 17.66
C THR A 107 -16.48 7.05 16.88
N CYS A 108 -16.53 6.76 15.58
CA CYS A 108 -15.41 6.97 14.67
C CYS A 108 -15.89 7.39 13.27
N THR A 109 -14.98 7.94 12.48
CA THR A 109 -15.16 8.21 11.05
C THR A 109 -14.12 7.43 10.27
N TYR A 110 -14.54 6.69 9.24
CA TYR A 110 -13.62 6.00 8.35
C TYR A 110 -13.23 6.91 7.18
N VAL A 111 -11.93 7.05 6.95
CA VAL A 111 -11.32 7.97 5.99
C VAL A 111 -10.34 7.22 5.08
N PRO A 112 -10.82 6.40 4.13
CA PRO A 112 -9.94 5.69 3.20
C PRO A 112 -9.29 6.67 2.22
N LEU A 113 -8.01 6.45 1.92
CA LEU A 113 -7.25 7.13 0.88
C LEU A 113 -6.81 6.11 -0.18
N ASP A 114 -7.11 6.40 -1.44
CA ASP A 114 -6.65 5.56 -2.55
C ASP A 114 -6.46 6.36 -3.85
N LEU A 115 -5.58 5.86 -4.72
CA LEU A 115 -5.32 6.41 -6.05
C LEU A 115 -6.45 6.05 -7.04
N CYS A 116 -7.04 4.86 -6.87
CA CYS A 116 -8.06 4.33 -7.78
C CYS A 116 -9.45 4.75 -7.30
N LYS A 117 -10.07 5.70 -8.01
CA LYS A 117 -11.35 6.28 -7.63
C LYS A 117 -12.49 5.25 -7.55
N SER A 118 -12.55 4.31 -8.48
CA SER A 118 -13.57 3.25 -8.49
C SER A 118 -13.41 2.34 -7.28
N SER A 119 -12.20 1.83 -7.04
CA SER A 119 -11.85 1.01 -5.87
C SER A 119 -12.21 1.72 -4.55
N LEU A 120 -11.83 3.01 -4.41
CA LEU A 120 -12.19 3.84 -3.27
C LEU A 120 -13.71 3.98 -3.08
N THR A 121 -14.45 4.16 -4.19
CA THR A 121 -15.92 4.27 -4.18
C THR A 121 -16.56 3.00 -3.66
N ASP A 122 -16.07 1.84 -4.10
CA ASP A 122 -16.55 0.53 -3.68
C ASP A 122 -16.17 0.22 -2.23
N GLN A 123 -14.98 0.64 -1.78
CA GLN A 123 -14.57 0.51 -0.39
C GLN A 123 -15.50 1.24 0.57
N ILE A 124 -15.89 2.47 0.21
CA ILE A 124 -16.84 3.24 1.00
C ILE A 124 -18.24 2.59 0.98
N ASN A 125 -18.67 2.06 -0.16
CA ASN A 125 -19.92 1.31 -0.26
C ASN A 125 -19.95 0.13 0.73
N ARG A 126 -18.91 -0.72 0.69
CA ARG A 126 -18.79 -1.89 1.58
C ARG A 126 -18.72 -1.48 3.04
N ALA A 127 -17.90 -0.49 3.38
CA ALA A 127 -17.81 0.02 4.75
C ALA A 127 -19.17 0.51 5.28
N LYS A 128 -20.00 1.13 4.43
CA LYS A 128 -21.36 1.55 4.80
C LYS A 128 -22.34 0.39 4.95
N THR A 129 -22.17 -0.70 4.18
CA THR A 129 -22.95 -1.92 4.36
C THR A 129 -22.64 -2.57 5.72
N HIS A 130 -21.37 -2.64 6.11
CA HIS A 130 -20.97 -3.26 7.37
C HIS A 130 -21.18 -2.35 8.59
N PHE A 131 -21.06 -1.03 8.41
CA PHE A 131 -21.24 -0.03 9.47
C PHE A 131 -22.19 1.09 9.02
N PRO A 132 -23.52 0.84 9.00
CA PRO A 132 -24.51 1.79 8.47
C PRO A 132 -24.52 3.15 9.18
N THR A 133 -24.10 3.23 10.44
CA THR A 133 -24.06 4.46 11.23
C THR A 133 -22.70 5.17 11.19
N MET A 134 -21.64 4.50 10.70
CA MET A 134 -20.31 5.10 10.61
C MET A 134 -20.24 6.09 9.43
N LYS A 135 -19.70 7.27 9.69
CA LYS A 135 -19.42 8.25 8.64
C LYS A 135 -18.22 7.77 7.81
N CYS A 136 -18.36 7.81 6.49
CA CYS A 136 -17.28 7.43 5.57
C CYS A 136 -16.90 8.58 4.64
N ILE A 137 -15.60 8.84 4.51
CA ILE A 137 -15.06 9.94 3.73
C ILE A 137 -13.84 9.49 2.92
N GLY A 138 -14.02 9.28 1.62
CA GLY A 138 -12.90 8.97 0.73
C GLY A 138 -12.01 10.16 0.44
N LEU A 139 -10.70 9.93 0.41
CA LEU A 139 -9.69 10.83 -0.11
C LEU A 139 -9.12 10.25 -1.41
N TRP A 140 -9.44 10.86 -2.55
CA TRP A 140 -8.96 10.42 -3.85
C TRP A 140 -7.66 11.16 -4.21
N GLY A 141 -6.56 10.42 -4.25
CA GLY A 141 -5.22 10.92 -4.55
C GLY A 141 -4.11 9.95 -4.13
N SER A 142 -2.86 10.33 -4.38
CA SER A 142 -1.69 9.55 -3.94
C SER A 142 -1.32 9.81 -2.48
N PHE A 143 -0.36 9.05 -1.94
CA PHE A 143 0.18 9.29 -0.59
C PHE A 143 0.80 10.67 -0.43
N GLN A 144 1.47 11.21 -1.46
CA GLN A 144 2.02 12.57 -1.41
C GLN A 144 0.91 13.63 -1.33
N HIS A 145 -0.23 13.38 -1.97
CA HIS A 145 -1.42 14.24 -1.79
C HIS A 145 -1.98 14.12 -0.37
N GLY A 146 -1.96 12.91 0.19
CA GLY A 146 -2.29 12.62 1.58
C GLY A 146 -1.46 13.44 2.58
N ASP A 147 -0.13 13.38 2.50
CA ASP A 147 0.80 14.15 3.37
C ASP A 147 0.42 15.65 3.39
N ARG A 148 0.17 16.25 2.24
CA ARG A 148 -0.26 17.67 2.15
C ARG A 148 -1.65 17.92 2.73
N TYR A 149 -2.53 16.91 2.73
CA TYR A 149 -3.91 17.03 3.15
C TYR A 149 -4.13 16.73 4.65
N PHE A 150 -3.33 15.86 5.28
CA PHE A 150 -3.58 15.37 6.63
C PHE A 150 -3.67 16.45 7.69
N ASN A 151 -2.95 17.57 7.54
CA ASN A 151 -3.01 18.72 8.46
C ASN A 151 -4.37 19.45 8.42
N LYS A 152 -5.20 19.20 7.41
CA LYS A 152 -6.58 19.72 7.34
C LYS A 152 -7.58 18.85 8.09
N ILE A 153 -7.19 17.63 8.45
CA ILE A 153 -7.99 16.70 9.24
C ILE A 153 -7.71 16.99 10.72
N PRO A 154 -8.75 17.25 11.53
CA PRO A 154 -8.57 17.48 12.97
C PRO A 154 -7.84 16.31 13.64
N ALA A 155 -7.14 16.59 14.74
CA ALA A 155 -6.46 15.60 15.59
C ALA A 155 -7.39 14.47 16.06
N ASP A 156 -6.84 13.48 16.76
CA ASP A 156 -7.50 12.21 17.09
C ASP A 156 -7.66 11.33 15.85
N ARG A 157 -6.52 11.03 15.22
CA ARG A 157 -6.42 10.24 14.01
C ARG A 157 -5.72 8.93 14.31
N LEU A 158 -6.33 7.84 13.85
CA LEU A 158 -5.72 6.53 13.76
C LEU A 158 -5.32 6.31 12.30
N PHE A 159 -4.06 6.57 11.98
CA PHE A 159 -3.52 6.27 10.66
C PHE A 159 -3.24 4.77 10.55
N LEU A 160 -3.64 4.17 9.44
CA LEU A 160 -3.40 2.77 9.12
C LEU A 160 -2.55 2.71 7.85
N SER A 161 -1.34 2.16 7.98
CA SER A 161 -0.45 1.85 6.86
C SER A 161 -0.17 0.35 6.87
N LEU A 162 -1.14 -0.40 6.36
CA LEU A 162 -1.22 -1.86 6.52
C LEU A 162 -0.69 -2.58 5.28
N GLY A 163 -0.50 -3.91 5.37
CA GLY A 163 -0.09 -4.73 4.23
C GLY A 163 1.35 -4.50 3.79
N SER A 164 2.25 -4.14 4.71
CA SER A 164 3.68 -4.00 4.44
C SER A 164 4.01 -2.91 3.41
N ILE A 165 3.35 -1.75 3.49
CA ILE A 165 3.61 -0.62 2.57
C ILE A 165 4.57 0.43 3.16
N PHE A 166 4.53 0.67 4.47
CA PHE A 166 5.21 1.82 5.09
C PHE A 166 6.73 1.72 5.01
N TYR A 167 7.29 0.54 5.34
CA TYR A 167 8.73 0.28 5.25
C TYR A 167 9.11 -0.51 4.00
N ASN A 168 8.21 -0.57 3.01
CA ASN A 168 8.50 -1.14 1.70
C ASN A 168 9.16 -0.13 0.77
N ALA A 169 10.40 0.22 1.09
CA ALA A 169 11.25 1.12 0.31
C ALA A 169 12.71 0.97 0.77
N PRO A 170 13.69 1.58 0.08
CA PRO A 170 15.04 1.80 0.60
C PRO A 170 15.06 2.63 1.90
N ASP A 171 16.17 2.58 2.64
CA ASP A 171 16.29 3.16 3.99
C ASP A 171 15.96 4.66 4.05
N GLU A 172 16.52 5.47 3.14
CA GLU A 172 16.25 6.91 3.13
C GLU A 172 14.78 7.23 2.87
N MET A 173 14.09 6.44 2.03
CA MET A 173 12.65 6.62 1.82
C MET A 173 11.83 6.22 3.04
N CYS A 174 12.22 5.17 3.76
CA CYS A 174 11.60 4.79 5.03
C CYS A 174 11.75 5.90 6.08
N LYS A 175 12.95 6.48 6.15
CA LYS A 175 13.27 7.62 6.99
C LYS A 175 12.45 8.86 6.63
N ASP A 176 12.35 9.20 5.35
CA ASP A 176 11.53 10.32 4.87
C ASP A 176 10.07 10.14 5.29
N ARG A 177 9.51 8.92 5.16
CA ARG A 177 8.15 8.60 5.62
C ARG A 177 7.99 8.75 7.14
N CYS A 178 8.98 8.34 7.94
CA CYS A 178 8.97 8.59 9.38
C CYS A 178 8.98 10.11 9.68
N GLN A 179 9.79 10.89 8.98
CA GLN A 179 9.82 12.35 9.14
C GLN A 179 8.52 13.02 8.71
N GLU A 180 7.90 12.56 7.63
CA GLU A 180 6.55 12.94 7.20
C GLU A 180 5.53 12.71 8.32
N PHE A 181 5.47 11.48 8.84
CA PHE A 181 4.52 11.16 9.90
C PHE A 181 4.80 11.87 11.22
N ARG A 182 6.07 12.12 11.57
CA ARG A 182 6.39 12.95 12.74
C ARG A 182 5.81 14.35 12.65
N ARG A 183 5.79 14.95 11.45
CA ARG A 183 5.15 16.27 11.23
C ARG A 183 3.64 16.21 11.38
N HIS A 184 3.04 15.04 11.23
CA HIS A 184 1.60 14.85 11.33
C HIS A 184 1.14 14.45 12.73
N LEU A 185 1.81 13.54 13.40
CA LEU A 185 1.34 12.96 14.66
C LEU A 185 1.35 13.98 15.81
N SER A 186 0.19 14.20 16.41
CA SER A 186 0.05 14.82 17.73
C SER A 186 0.02 13.75 18.83
N ALA A 187 0.01 14.18 20.09
CA ALA A 187 -0.04 13.28 21.24
C ALA A 187 -1.29 12.36 21.28
N SER A 188 -2.39 12.73 20.63
CA SER A 188 -3.61 11.90 20.54
C SER A 188 -3.71 11.08 19.25
N ASP A 189 -2.81 11.30 18.29
CA ASP A 189 -2.78 10.52 17.06
C ASP A 189 -1.97 9.23 17.23
N ARG A 190 -2.29 8.21 16.44
CA ARG A 190 -1.57 6.95 16.38
C ARG A 190 -1.35 6.57 14.92
N LEU A 191 -0.22 5.96 14.63
CA LEU A 191 0.04 5.30 13.36
C LEU A 191 0.20 3.79 13.61
N ILE A 192 -0.62 3.00 12.94
CA ILE A 192 -0.50 1.55 12.89
C ILE A 192 0.21 1.18 11.59
N VAL A 193 1.30 0.43 11.73
CA VAL A 193 2.06 -0.09 10.58
C VAL A 193 2.05 -1.60 10.62
N GLY A 194 1.63 -2.24 9.54
CA GLY A 194 1.94 -3.64 9.30
C GLY A 194 3.21 -3.78 8.48
N GLN A 195 4.10 -4.69 8.87
CA GLN A 195 5.26 -5.06 8.05
C GLN A 195 5.49 -6.56 8.05
N ASP A 196 5.76 -7.11 6.88
CA ASP A 196 6.28 -8.45 6.71
C ASP A 196 7.82 -8.46 6.76
N GLY A 197 8.37 -9.22 7.71
CA GLY A 197 9.80 -9.41 7.93
C GLY A 197 10.14 -10.89 8.17
N PRO A 198 9.98 -11.76 7.16
CA PRO A 198 10.23 -13.19 7.28
C PRO A 198 11.71 -13.49 7.55
N THR A 199 11.95 -14.50 8.38
CA THR A 199 13.29 -15.02 8.70
C THR A 199 13.32 -16.54 8.59
N GLY A 200 14.50 -17.12 8.36
CA GLY A 200 14.67 -18.57 8.29
C GLY A 200 13.69 -19.23 7.30
N THR A 201 12.90 -20.20 7.77
CA THR A 201 11.93 -20.94 6.94
C THR A 201 10.77 -20.07 6.44
N GLU A 202 10.44 -18.96 7.10
CA GLU A 202 9.40 -18.03 6.66
C GLU A 202 9.77 -17.36 5.32
N SER A 203 11.07 -17.20 5.05
CA SER A 203 11.55 -16.53 3.82
C SER A 203 11.19 -17.32 2.57
N ALA A 204 11.29 -18.65 2.62
CA ALA A 204 10.89 -19.51 1.51
C ALA A 204 9.38 -19.45 1.25
N LYS A 205 8.57 -19.45 2.32
CA LYS A 205 7.10 -19.29 2.22
C LYS A 205 6.73 -17.92 1.66
N SER A 206 7.41 -16.86 2.11
CA SER A 206 7.22 -15.50 1.59
C SER A 206 7.53 -15.43 0.10
N HIS A 207 8.68 -15.97 -0.32
CA HIS A 207 9.05 -16.03 -1.74
C HIS A 207 8.04 -16.81 -2.59
N ALA A 208 7.60 -17.99 -2.11
CA ALA A 208 6.62 -18.82 -2.80
C ALA A 208 5.25 -18.14 -2.94
N SER A 209 4.89 -17.22 -2.02
CA SER A 209 3.60 -16.52 -2.07
C SER A 209 3.41 -15.62 -3.29
N TYR A 210 4.50 -15.26 -3.96
CA TYR A 210 4.51 -14.47 -5.18
C TYR A 210 4.36 -15.33 -6.45
N ASN A 211 4.38 -16.66 -6.32
CA ASN A 211 4.31 -17.61 -7.44
C ASN A 211 2.93 -18.27 -7.49
N THR A 212 1.90 -17.49 -7.77
CA THR A 212 0.51 -17.96 -7.91
C THR A 212 -0.11 -17.52 -9.22
N LYS A 213 -1.21 -18.17 -9.63
CA LYS A 213 -1.97 -17.78 -10.82
C LYS A 213 -2.56 -16.37 -10.73
N GLU A 214 -2.87 -15.91 -9.52
CA GLU A 214 -3.37 -14.55 -9.26
C GLU A 214 -2.26 -13.52 -9.53
N TYR A 215 -1.03 -13.80 -9.08
CA TYR A 215 0.14 -12.98 -9.42
C TYR A 215 0.45 -13.01 -10.93
N ASP A 216 0.30 -14.15 -11.61
CA ASP A 216 0.47 -14.22 -13.06
C ASP A 216 -0.53 -13.35 -13.82
N ALA A 217 -1.81 -13.41 -13.41
CA ALA A 217 -2.85 -12.57 -13.99
C ALA A 217 -2.56 -11.07 -13.73
N PHE A 218 -2.16 -10.71 -12.51
CA PHE A 218 -1.82 -9.34 -12.14
C PHE A 218 -0.63 -8.80 -12.92
N PHE A 219 0.45 -9.58 -13.08
CA PHE A 219 1.62 -9.13 -13.84
C PHE A 219 1.38 -9.12 -15.34
N THR A 220 0.51 -9.98 -15.86
CA THR A 220 0.03 -9.84 -17.24
C THR A 220 -0.60 -8.46 -17.44
N CYS A 221 -1.52 -8.04 -16.55
CA CYS A 221 -2.14 -6.72 -16.61
C CYS A 221 -1.13 -5.57 -16.42
N TYR A 222 -0.15 -5.75 -15.53
CA TYR A 222 0.93 -4.77 -15.34
C TYR A 222 1.74 -4.56 -16.62
N LEU A 223 2.21 -5.65 -17.24
CA LEU A 223 3.00 -5.59 -18.48
C LEU A 223 2.18 -5.04 -19.65
N GLN A 224 0.90 -5.40 -19.75
CA GLN A 224 -0.03 -4.80 -20.71
C GLN A 224 -0.19 -3.29 -20.49
N GLY A 225 -0.26 -2.84 -19.23
CA GLY A 225 -0.27 -1.42 -18.87
C GLY A 225 0.99 -0.71 -19.35
N ILE A 226 2.18 -1.27 -19.06
CA ILE A 226 3.46 -0.73 -19.53
C ILE A 226 3.47 -0.60 -21.05
N GLN A 227 3.08 -1.67 -21.76
CA GLN A 227 3.03 -1.66 -23.23
C GLN A 227 2.07 -0.59 -23.76
N SER A 228 0.90 -0.45 -23.13
CA SER A 228 -0.11 0.53 -23.54
C SER A 228 0.41 1.96 -23.39
N HIS A 229 1.11 2.27 -22.29
CA HIS A 229 1.72 3.59 -22.09
C HIS A 229 2.94 3.86 -22.98
N ALA A 230 3.62 2.80 -23.41
CA ALA A 230 4.81 2.91 -24.27
C ALA A 230 4.48 2.86 -25.77
N GLY A 231 3.23 2.61 -26.16
CA GLY A 231 2.84 2.37 -27.55
C GLY A 231 3.43 1.07 -28.13
N ILE A 232 3.72 0.07 -27.29
CA ILE A 232 4.23 -1.24 -27.73
C ILE A 232 3.05 -2.09 -28.23
N ASP A 233 3.18 -2.60 -29.45
CA ASP A 233 2.19 -3.46 -30.10
C ASP A 233 2.68 -4.92 -30.08
N ALA A 234 2.37 -5.63 -29.00
CA ALA A 234 2.71 -7.04 -28.81
C ALA A 234 1.77 -7.71 -27.79
N ASP A 235 1.60 -9.03 -27.89
CA ASP A 235 0.95 -9.80 -26.82
C ASP A 235 1.89 -9.87 -25.59
N ALA A 236 1.48 -9.31 -24.46
CA ALA A 236 2.32 -9.23 -23.28
C ALA A 236 2.79 -10.60 -22.75
N LYS A 237 2.02 -11.67 -22.92
CA LYS A 237 2.40 -13.02 -22.48
C LYS A 237 3.45 -13.67 -23.37
N LEU A 238 3.50 -13.27 -24.65
CA LEU A 238 4.49 -13.74 -25.60
C LEU A 238 5.74 -12.85 -25.60
N ALA A 239 5.56 -11.55 -25.40
CA ALA A 239 6.61 -10.55 -25.47
C ALA A 239 7.51 -10.51 -24.23
N TRP A 240 7.01 -10.98 -23.08
CA TRP A 240 7.72 -10.92 -21.81
C TRP A 240 7.70 -12.27 -21.09
N SER A 241 8.79 -12.59 -20.41
CA SER A 241 8.75 -13.51 -19.26
C SER A 241 9.19 -12.76 -18.01
N TYR A 242 8.90 -13.32 -16.84
CA TYR A 242 9.45 -12.81 -15.60
C TYR A 242 9.86 -13.93 -14.66
N GLU A 243 10.82 -13.63 -13.78
CA GLU A 243 11.29 -14.55 -12.75
C GLU A 243 11.29 -13.83 -11.39
N SER A 244 10.71 -14.50 -10.39
CA SER A 244 10.72 -14.04 -9.00
C SER A 244 12.13 -14.13 -8.42
N LYS A 245 12.62 -13.03 -7.86
CA LYS A 245 13.94 -12.95 -7.20
C LYS A 245 13.78 -12.55 -5.74
N MET A 246 14.62 -13.14 -4.90
CA MET A 246 14.76 -12.77 -3.49
C MET A 246 16.24 -12.50 -3.24
N VAL A 247 16.61 -11.22 -3.15
CA VAL A 247 18.01 -10.82 -2.91
C VAL A 247 18.06 -10.04 -1.60
N SER A 248 18.86 -10.54 -0.66
CA SER A 248 18.91 -10.01 0.70
C SER A 248 17.51 -9.94 1.31
N SER A 249 16.99 -8.73 1.54
CA SER A 249 15.67 -8.50 2.12
C SER A 249 14.66 -7.93 1.11
N MET A 250 14.97 -7.91 -0.19
CA MET A 250 14.07 -7.37 -1.22
C MET A 250 13.63 -8.46 -2.20
N HIS A 251 12.32 -8.68 -2.24
CA HIS A 251 11.68 -9.47 -3.28
C HIS A 251 11.42 -8.57 -4.49
N TYR A 252 11.62 -9.06 -5.70
CA TYR A 252 11.30 -8.34 -6.94
C TYR A 252 11.16 -9.33 -8.09
N PHE A 253 10.82 -8.84 -9.28
CA PHE A 253 10.84 -9.66 -10.49
C PHE A 253 11.80 -9.10 -11.53
N GLU A 254 12.57 -10.00 -12.14
CA GLU A 254 13.28 -9.72 -13.37
C GLU A 254 12.35 -10.00 -14.54
N VAL A 255 12.12 -8.99 -15.38
CA VAL A 255 11.26 -9.07 -16.57
C VAL A 255 12.16 -9.05 -17.80
N ILE A 256 12.01 -10.05 -18.66
CA ILE A 256 12.89 -10.28 -19.80
C ILE A 256 12.08 -10.11 -21.07
N ALA A 257 12.52 -9.21 -21.96
CA ALA A 257 11.96 -9.10 -23.30
C ALA A 257 12.28 -10.36 -24.11
N LYS A 258 11.28 -11.01 -24.69
CA LYS A 258 11.44 -12.22 -25.53
C LYS A 258 11.61 -11.91 -27.01
N GLN A 259 11.30 -10.68 -27.40
CA GLN A 259 11.41 -10.17 -28.75
C GLN A 259 11.80 -8.70 -28.71
N THR A 260 12.36 -8.21 -29.82
CA THR A 260 12.61 -6.78 -29.97
C THR A 260 11.27 -6.04 -30.14
N MET A 261 11.08 -4.96 -29.38
CA MET A 261 9.87 -4.15 -29.36
C MET A 261 10.21 -2.68 -29.55
N VAL A 262 9.25 -1.90 -30.06
CA VAL A 262 9.40 -0.46 -30.27
C VAL A 262 8.41 0.27 -29.37
N CYS A 263 8.93 1.13 -28.50
CA CYS A 263 8.15 2.06 -27.69
C CYS A 263 7.81 3.29 -28.55
N LYS A 264 6.70 3.23 -29.31
CA LYS A 264 6.28 4.28 -30.26
C LYS A 264 6.09 5.64 -29.57
N ASP A 265 5.60 5.63 -28.35
CA ASP A 265 5.29 6.85 -27.59
C ASP A 265 6.53 7.42 -26.88
N PHE A 266 7.66 6.69 -26.88
CA PHE A 266 8.93 7.08 -26.26
C PHE A 266 10.04 7.21 -27.30
N ASN A 267 9.84 8.09 -28.29
CA ASN A 267 10.81 8.37 -29.36
C ASN A 267 11.27 7.12 -30.14
N ASN A 268 10.37 6.15 -30.33
CA ASN A 268 10.68 4.85 -30.93
C ASN A 268 11.85 4.13 -30.24
N PHE A 269 11.97 4.26 -28.91
CA PHE A 269 12.96 3.53 -28.13
C PHE A 269 12.85 2.02 -28.42
N ILE A 270 13.98 1.37 -28.65
CA ILE A 270 14.04 -0.06 -28.98
C ILE A 270 14.35 -0.85 -27.72
N VAL A 271 13.42 -1.71 -27.32
CA VAL A 271 13.67 -2.73 -26.32
C VAL A 271 14.21 -3.96 -27.05
N GLU A 272 15.50 -4.25 -26.92
CA GLU A 272 16.09 -5.42 -27.56
C GLU A 272 15.65 -6.72 -26.90
N SER A 273 15.54 -7.79 -27.69
CA SER A 273 15.30 -9.13 -27.14
C SER A 273 16.41 -9.52 -26.15
N GLY A 274 16.02 -10.09 -25.02
CA GLY A 274 16.92 -10.43 -23.91
C GLY A 274 17.15 -9.30 -22.90
N THR A 275 16.68 -8.08 -23.15
CA THR A 275 16.80 -6.98 -22.18
C THR A 275 16.05 -7.31 -20.89
N ILE A 276 16.69 -7.06 -19.74
CA ILE A 276 16.17 -7.39 -18.40
C ILE A 276 15.84 -6.10 -17.64
N TYR A 277 14.59 -5.97 -17.22
CA TYR A 277 14.10 -4.91 -16.35
C TYR A 277 13.76 -5.45 -14.96
N LYS A 278 13.63 -4.54 -13.99
CA LYS A 278 13.12 -4.86 -12.66
C LYS A 278 11.70 -4.34 -12.51
N MET A 279 10.82 -5.16 -11.94
CA MET A 279 9.47 -4.74 -11.57
C MET A 279 9.10 -5.14 -10.14
N PHE A 280 8.16 -4.38 -9.59
CA PHE A 280 7.43 -4.70 -8.36
C PHE A 280 8.31 -5.01 -7.13
N PRO A 281 9.30 -4.16 -6.78
CA PRO A 281 10.11 -4.37 -5.59
C PRO A 281 9.25 -4.38 -4.31
N SER A 282 9.59 -5.29 -3.42
CA SER A 282 8.96 -5.49 -2.12
C SER A 282 10.03 -5.76 -1.05
N TRP A 283 10.38 -4.73 -0.30
CA TRP A 283 11.28 -4.81 0.85
C TRP A 283 10.59 -5.50 2.02
N LYS A 284 11.30 -6.48 2.56
CA LYS A 284 11.02 -7.22 3.78
C LYS A 284 11.93 -6.67 4.86
N ARG A 285 11.40 -6.37 6.03
CA ARG A 285 12.20 -5.72 7.08
C ARG A 285 11.91 -6.31 8.44
N GLY A 286 12.98 -6.60 9.16
CA GLY A 286 12.90 -7.20 10.48
C GLY A 286 12.47 -6.18 11.53
N GLU A 287 12.08 -6.70 12.69
CA GLU A 287 11.63 -5.87 13.80
C GLU A 287 12.71 -4.93 14.34
N ALA A 288 13.94 -5.42 14.52
CA ALA A 288 15.05 -4.61 15.02
C ALA A 288 15.33 -3.39 14.12
N GLU A 289 15.35 -3.63 12.81
CA GLU A 289 15.55 -2.62 11.77
C GLU A 289 14.43 -1.57 11.77
N ILE A 290 13.17 -1.99 11.87
CA ILE A 290 12.03 -1.07 11.97
C ILE A 290 12.11 -0.21 13.22
N HIS A 291 12.40 -0.82 14.37
CA HIS A 291 12.56 -0.08 15.62
C HIS A 291 13.69 0.94 15.52
N GLU A 292 14.80 0.56 14.90
CA GLU A 292 15.96 1.44 14.71
C GLU A 292 15.62 2.65 13.83
N ILE A 293 15.05 2.42 12.64
CA ILE A 293 14.68 3.50 11.70
C ILE A 293 13.68 4.46 12.37
N THR A 294 12.65 3.91 13.03
CA THR A 294 11.59 4.73 13.64
C THR A 294 12.12 5.60 14.78
N LYS A 295 12.92 5.02 15.68
CA LYS A 295 13.45 5.73 16.85
C LYS A 295 14.48 6.79 16.46
N LYS A 296 15.30 6.55 15.43
CA LYS A 296 16.24 7.56 14.91
C LYS A 296 15.52 8.84 14.47
N GLU A 297 14.29 8.70 13.98
CA GLU A 297 13.46 9.83 13.57
C GLU A 297 12.64 10.46 14.70
N ARG A 298 12.88 10.09 15.96
CA ARG A 298 12.19 10.63 17.16
C ARG A 298 10.69 10.32 17.15
N LEU A 299 10.38 9.05 16.90
CA LEU A 299 9.04 8.49 17.00
C LEU A 299 9.08 7.31 17.97
N ALA A 300 8.15 7.32 18.93
CA ALA A 300 7.95 6.21 19.82
C ALA A 300 7.33 5.04 19.04
N ILE A 301 7.81 3.82 19.27
CA ILE A 301 7.35 2.61 18.59
C ILE A 301 7.24 1.44 19.56
N LYS A 302 6.13 0.72 19.46
CA LYS A 302 5.84 -0.53 20.18
C LYS A 302 5.40 -1.59 19.18
N THR A 303 5.94 -2.80 19.29
CA THR A 303 5.41 -3.97 18.59
C THR A 303 4.12 -4.41 19.26
N LEU A 304 3.03 -4.47 18.50
CA LEU A 304 1.71 -4.93 18.97
C LEU A 304 1.60 -6.46 18.91
N GLY A 305 2.16 -7.07 17.87
CA GLY A 305 2.17 -8.53 17.73
C GLY A 305 2.95 -9.01 16.51
N LYS A 306 3.23 -10.31 16.50
CA LYS A 306 3.80 -11.08 15.39
C LYS A 306 2.87 -12.26 15.10
N ALA A 307 2.69 -12.59 13.83
CA ALA A 307 1.98 -13.79 13.43
C ALA A 307 2.82 -15.05 13.73
N ASP A 308 2.13 -16.13 14.10
CA ASP A 308 2.78 -17.39 14.52
C ASP A 308 3.60 -18.03 13.39
N ASN A 309 3.09 -17.97 12.16
CA ASN A 309 3.59 -18.76 11.02
C ASN A 309 4.11 -17.90 9.85
N SER A 310 4.43 -16.64 10.11
CA SER A 310 5.05 -15.74 9.13
C SER A 310 5.81 -14.60 9.80
N GLY A 311 6.53 -13.84 8.97
CA GLY A 311 7.23 -12.63 9.38
C GLY A 311 6.32 -11.43 9.66
N MET A 312 5.00 -11.56 9.49
CA MET A 312 4.07 -10.45 9.61
C MET A 312 4.00 -9.94 11.04
N ARG A 313 4.15 -8.63 11.20
CA ARG A 313 4.08 -7.92 12.48
C ARG A 313 3.25 -6.66 12.35
N GLN A 314 2.73 -6.20 13.48
CA GLN A 314 2.11 -4.89 13.59
C GLN A 314 2.82 -4.02 14.63
N TYR A 315 2.94 -2.74 14.33
CA TYR A 315 3.57 -1.73 15.17
C TYR A 315 2.61 -0.59 15.45
N LEU A 316 2.66 -0.08 16.68
CA LEU A 316 2.06 1.19 17.09
C LEU A 316 3.17 2.24 17.12
N ILE A 317 2.99 3.31 16.36
CA ILE A 317 3.90 4.46 16.27
C ILE A 317 3.18 5.71 16.79
N GLN A 318 3.90 6.51 17.58
CA GLN A 318 3.38 7.70 18.28
C GLN A 318 4.41 8.84 18.21
N ALA A 319 3.93 10.07 18.41
CA ALA A 319 4.81 11.19 18.70
C ALA A 319 5.55 10.94 20.04
N GLU A 320 6.85 11.27 20.09
CA GLU A 320 7.64 11.33 21.33
C GLU A 320 7.29 12.56 22.17
#